data_AF-A0A379WQ52-F1
#
_entry.id   AF-A0A379WQ52-F1
#
_cell.length_a   1.000
_cell.length_b   1.000
_cell.length_c   1.000
_cell.angle_alpha   90.00
_cell.angle_beta   90.00
_cell.angle_gamma   90.00
#
_symmetry.space_group_name_H-M   'P 1'
#
loop_
_entity.id
_entity.type
_entity.pdbx_description
1 polymer ?
#
loop_
_entity_poly.entity_id
_entity_poly.type
_entity_poly.pdbx_seq_one_letter_code
_entity_poly.pdbx_strand_id
1 'polypeptide(L)'
;MEKANTEEFCISCHEMRNTVYEEYMETVHYNNRSGVRATCPDCHVPHEWGPKMIRKIKASKELYAKVFGLIDTPQKFEAHRLTMAQNEWRRMKDNNSQECRNCHNFDFMDLTAQKGVAAKMHDQAVKDGQTCIDCHKGIAHKLPDMRDVKPGF
;
A
#
# COMPACT_ATOMS: atom_id res chain seq x y z
N MET A 1 -16.53 -12.32 7.96
CA MET A 1 -15.14 -11.91 7.64
C MET A 1 -15.10 -11.02 6.41
N GLU A 2 -15.80 -11.37 5.33
CA GLU A 2 -15.77 -10.59 4.08
C GLU A 2 -16.25 -9.14 4.22
N LYS A 3 -17.22 -8.84 5.09
CA LYS A 3 -17.60 -7.45 5.37
C LYS A 3 -16.43 -6.59 5.88
N ALA A 4 -15.47 -7.19 6.57
CA ALA A 4 -14.26 -6.49 7.04
C ALA A 4 -13.11 -6.54 6.02
N ASN A 5 -13.42 -6.83 4.75
CA ASN A 5 -12.54 -6.82 3.59
C ASN A 5 -13.08 -5.89 2.49
N THR A 6 -13.90 -4.88 2.83
CA THR A 6 -14.44 -3.95 1.84
C THR A 6 -13.93 -2.54 2.09
N GLU A 7 -13.89 -1.73 1.02
CA GLU A 7 -13.52 -0.32 1.11
C GLU A 7 -14.43 0.42 2.09
N GLU A 8 -15.75 0.17 2.05
CA GLU A 8 -16.73 0.80 2.95
C GLU A 8 -16.43 0.52 4.42
N PHE A 9 -15.98 -0.69 4.74
CA PHE A 9 -15.56 -1.02 6.10
C PHE A 9 -14.26 -0.29 6.48
N CYS A 10 -13.25 -0.30 5.59
CA CYS A 10 -11.98 0.38 5.83
C CYS A 10 -12.18 1.89 6.10
N ILE A 11 -13.07 2.55 5.36
CA ILE A 11 -13.37 3.98 5.52
C ILE A 11 -14.49 4.26 6.53
N SER A 12 -15.00 3.25 7.24
CA SER A 12 -15.95 3.48 8.33
C SER A 12 -15.32 4.21 9.51
N CYS A 13 -13.99 4.13 9.64
CA CYS A 13 -13.20 4.92 10.58
C CYS A 13 -12.87 6.29 9.99
N HIS A 14 -13.16 7.36 10.74
CA HIS A 14 -12.94 8.73 10.27
C HIS A 14 -11.46 9.02 9.98
N GLU A 15 -10.54 8.35 10.68
CA GLU A 15 -9.11 8.45 10.46
C GLU A 15 -8.75 8.03 9.04
N MET A 16 -9.29 6.91 8.57
CA MET A 16 -9.01 6.40 7.23
C MET A 16 -9.73 7.22 6.16
N ARG A 17 -11.02 7.53 6.41
CA ARG A 17 -11.86 8.30 5.47
C ARG A 17 -11.31 9.68 5.19
N ASN A 18 -10.90 10.41 6.23
CA ASN A 18 -10.51 11.81 6.10
C ASN A 18 -9.01 11.98 5.78
N THR A 19 -8.24 10.89 5.63
CA THR A 19 -6.80 10.95 5.31
C THR A 19 -6.47 10.11 4.08
N VAL A 20 -6.13 8.83 4.26
CA VAL A 20 -5.62 7.94 3.21
C VAL A 20 -6.62 7.69 2.09
N TYR A 21 -7.92 7.75 2.38
CA TYR A 21 -8.95 7.62 1.33
C TYR A 21 -8.98 8.85 0.42
N GLU A 22 -8.91 10.07 0.96
CA GLU A 22 -8.79 11.30 0.17
C GLU A 22 -7.54 11.25 -0.72
N GLU A 23 -6.41 10.82 -0.18
CA GLU A 23 -5.16 10.66 -0.93
C GLU A 23 -5.28 9.60 -2.03
N TYR A 24 -5.95 8.48 -1.74
CA TYR A 24 -6.18 7.40 -2.70
C TYR A 24 -7.03 7.86 -3.90
N MET A 25 -8.04 8.70 -3.66
CA MET A 25 -8.92 9.22 -4.72
C MET A 25 -8.17 10.04 -5.79
N GLU A 26 -7.01 10.58 -5.46
CA GLU A 26 -6.16 11.34 -6.40
C GLU A 26 -5.29 10.44 -7.29
N THR A 27 -5.36 9.11 -7.13
CA THR A 27 -4.43 8.18 -7.78
C THR A 27 -5.04 7.40 -8.94
N VAL A 28 -4.16 6.80 -9.77
CA VAL A 28 -4.56 5.94 -10.89
C VAL A 28 -5.27 4.65 -10.44
N HIS A 29 -5.14 4.25 -9.17
CA HIS A 29 -5.86 3.09 -8.64
C HIS A 29 -7.33 3.43 -8.33
N TYR A 30 -7.65 4.72 -8.16
CA TYR A 30 -9.03 5.19 -8.02
C TYR A 30 -9.65 5.54 -9.37
N ASN A 31 -8.96 6.32 -10.21
CA ASN A 31 -9.48 6.77 -11.51
C ASN A 31 -8.46 6.54 -12.63
N ASN A 32 -8.83 5.72 -13.61
CA ASN A 32 -7.99 5.39 -14.75
C ASN A 32 -8.82 5.10 -16.00
N ARG A 33 -8.12 5.02 -17.13
CA ARG A 33 -8.70 4.81 -18.46
C ARG A 33 -9.33 3.43 -18.69
N SER A 34 -8.98 2.40 -17.91
CA SER A 34 -9.53 1.05 -18.09
C SER A 34 -10.79 0.81 -17.29
N GLY A 35 -11.10 1.66 -16.30
CA GLY A 35 -12.25 1.52 -15.41
C GLY A 35 -12.08 0.41 -14.35
N VAL A 36 -10.92 -0.26 -14.31
CA VAL A 36 -10.60 -1.26 -13.29
C VAL A 36 -10.05 -0.54 -12.06
N ARG A 37 -10.65 -0.74 -10.89
CA ARG A 37 -10.20 -0.13 -9.64
C ARG A 37 -9.62 -1.18 -8.71
N ALA A 38 -8.43 -0.88 -8.18
CA ALA A 38 -7.92 -1.55 -6.99
C ALA A 38 -8.31 -0.69 -5.78
N THR A 39 -9.04 -1.28 -4.86
CA THR A 39 -9.58 -0.66 -3.64
C THR A 39 -8.71 -0.99 -2.43
N CYS A 40 -9.04 -0.45 -1.25
CA CYS A 40 -8.28 -0.69 -0.02
C CYS A 40 -7.88 -2.16 0.24
N PRO A 41 -8.81 -3.15 0.21
CA PRO A 41 -8.48 -4.54 0.49
C PRO A 41 -7.53 -5.16 -0.56
N ASP A 42 -7.61 -4.75 -1.82
CA ASP A 42 -6.79 -5.34 -2.89
C ASP A 42 -5.29 -5.13 -2.65
N CYS A 43 -4.92 -4.05 -1.95
CA CYS A 43 -3.54 -3.75 -1.57
C CYS A 43 -3.19 -4.15 -0.12
N HIS A 44 -4.13 -4.02 0.82
CA HIS A 44 -3.84 -4.16 2.26
C HIS A 44 -4.27 -5.50 2.88
N VAL A 45 -5.05 -6.31 2.17
CA VAL A 45 -5.58 -7.59 2.65
C VAL A 45 -5.15 -8.69 1.67
N PRO A 46 -4.27 -9.63 2.09
CA PRO A 46 -3.89 -10.74 1.23
C PRO A 46 -5.12 -11.54 0.75
N HIS A 47 -5.11 -12.02 -0.50
CA HIS A 47 -6.18 -12.85 -1.04
C HIS A 47 -6.20 -14.24 -0.41
N GLU A 48 -5.02 -14.83 -0.25
CA GLU A 48 -4.82 -16.17 0.30
C GLU A 48 -5.23 -16.26 1.77
N TRP A 49 -5.93 -17.34 2.13
CA TRP A 49 -6.55 -17.48 3.45
C TRP A 49 -5.55 -17.36 4.61
N GLY A 50 -4.41 -18.07 4.55
CA GLY A 50 -3.41 -18.05 5.62
C GLY A 50 -2.83 -16.65 5.90
N PRO A 51 -2.20 -16.00 4.90
CA PRO A 51 -1.71 -14.63 5.02
C PRO A 51 -2.81 -13.62 5.41
N LYS A 52 -4.03 -13.77 4.89
CA LYS A 52 -5.19 -12.95 5.24
C LYS A 52 -5.49 -13.00 6.73
N MET A 53 -5.55 -14.21 7.30
CA MET A 53 -5.82 -14.40 8.73
C MET A 53 -4.71 -13.82 9.60
N ILE A 54 -3.44 -13.99 9.22
CA ILE A 54 -2.30 -13.37 9.92
C ILE A 54 -2.41 -11.84 9.89
N ARG A 55 -2.73 -11.24 8.74
CA ARG A 55 -2.90 -9.79 8.61
C ARG A 55 -4.02 -9.28 9.50
N LYS A 56 -5.16 -9.99 9.55
CA LYS A 56 -6.29 -9.62 10.40
C LYS A 56 -5.98 -9.69 11.89
N ILE A 57 -5.22 -10.71 12.33
CA ILE A 57 -4.74 -10.78 13.71
C ILE A 57 -3.83 -9.58 14.02
N LYS A 58 -2.88 -9.25 13.13
CA LYS A 58 -2.02 -8.07 13.30
C LYS A 58 -2.82 -6.76 13.30
N ALA A 59 -3.86 -6.68 12.46
CA ALA A 59 -4.76 -5.51 12.35
C ALA A 59 -5.54 -5.25 13.64
N SER A 60 -5.73 -6.24 14.52
CA SER A 60 -6.40 -6.01 15.82
C SER A 60 -5.74 -4.91 16.65
N LYS A 61 -4.45 -4.63 16.46
CA LYS A 61 -3.74 -3.50 17.07
C LYS A 61 -4.27 -2.13 16.62
N GLU A 62 -4.86 -2.04 15.43
CA GLU A 62 -5.48 -0.82 14.92
C GLU A 62 -6.75 -0.49 15.73
N LEU A 63 -7.46 -1.50 16.26
CA LEU A 63 -8.57 -1.29 17.19
C LEU A 63 -8.10 -0.71 18.52
N TYR A 64 -6.94 -1.17 19.03
CA TYR A 64 -6.32 -0.55 20.20
C TYR A 64 -5.98 0.91 19.92
N ALA A 65 -5.34 1.20 18.78
CA ALA A 65 -5.01 2.57 18.39
C ALA A 65 -6.27 3.47 18.27
N LYS A 66 -7.39 2.91 17.81
CA LYS A 66 -8.68 3.59 17.76
C LYS A 66 -9.23 3.90 19.16
N VAL A 67 -9.28 2.90 20.04
CA VAL A 67 -9.82 3.05 21.41
C VAL A 67 -9.04 4.10 22.21
N PHE A 68 -7.72 4.16 22.03
CA PHE A 68 -6.85 5.13 22.72
C PHE A 68 -6.61 6.42 21.93
N GLY A 69 -7.25 6.58 20.76
CA GLY A 69 -7.14 7.80 19.95
C GLY A 69 -5.70 8.14 19.55
N LEU A 70 -4.91 7.15 19.14
CA LEU A 70 -3.49 7.36 18.81
C LEU A 70 -3.29 8.15 17.51
N ILE A 71 -4.23 8.07 16.58
CA ILE A 71 -4.22 8.73 15.26
C ILE A 71 -5.57 9.42 14.94
N ASP A 72 -6.38 9.72 15.95
CA ASP A 72 -7.76 10.21 15.81
C ASP A 72 -7.90 11.66 15.32
N THR A 73 -6.79 12.41 15.25
CA THR A 73 -6.72 13.74 14.67
C THR A 73 -5.71 13.78 13.51
N PRO A 74 -5.85 14.71 12.55
CA PRO A 74 -4.88 14.86 11.46
C PRO A 74 -3.45 15.05 11.95
N GLN A 75 -3.25 15.80 13.04
CA GLN A 75 -1.92 16.04 13.61
C GLN A 75 -1.30 14.76 14.18
N LYS A 76 -2.11 13.96 14.90
CA LYS A 76 -1.65 12.68 15.44
C LYS A 76 -1.40 11.65 14.34
N PHE A 77 -2.25 11.62 13.31
CA PHE A 77 -2.05 10.78 12.14
C PHE A 77 -0.72 11.12 11.46
N GLU A 78 -0.47 12.40 11.19
CA GLU A 78 0.76 12.87 10.55
C GLU A 78 2.00 12.53 11.38
N ALA A 79 1.94 12.71 12.71
CA ALA A 79 3.01 12.34 13.63
C ALA A 79 3.36 10.84 13.58
N HIS A 80 2.41 9.99 13.21
CA HIS A 80 2.62 8.53 13.07
C HIS A 80 2.79 8.08 11.61
N ARG A 81 2.64 8.97 10.62
CA ARG A 81 2.58 8.59 9.20
C ARG A 81 3.81 7.81 8.76
N LEU A 82 5.01 8.28 9.12
CA LEU A 82 6.25 7.61 8.74
C LEU A 82 6.31 6.20 9.32
N THR A 83 6.00 6.03 10.60
CA THR A 83 5.98 4.73 11.26
C THR A 83 4.96 3.77 10.62
N MET A 84 3.75 4.26 10.33
CA MET A 84 2.71 3.47 9.65
C MET A 84 3.14 3.05 8.24
N ALA A 85 3.69 4.00 7.46
CA ALA A 85 4.18 3.75 6.12
C ALA A 85 5.33 2.73 6.11
N GLN A 86 6.32 2.87 7.00
CA GLN A 86 7.43 1.92 7.12
C GLN A 86 6.97 0.51 7.49
N ASN A 87 5.97 0.38 8.35
CA ASN A 87 5.39 -0.93 8.69
C ASN A 87 4.77 -1.59 7.48
N GLU A 88 4.03 -0.83 6.66
CA GLU A 88 3.40 -1.36 5.47
C GLU A 88 4.41 -1.65 4.36
N TRP A 89 5.42 -0.79 4.17
CA TRP A 89 6.49 -1.04 3.21
C TRP A 89 7.29 -2.28 3.57
N ARG A 90 7.61 -2.47 4.85
CA ARG A 90 8.26 -3.69 5.32
C ARG A 90 7.39 -4.91 5.05
N ARG A 91 6.09 -4.86 5.34
CA ARG A 91 5.16 -5.96 5.03
C ARG A 91 5.18 -6.31 3.54
N MET A 92 5.02 -5.30 2.68
CA MET A 92 5.03 -5.46 1.22
C MET A 92 6.39 -5.88 0.67
N LYS A 93 7.49 -5.61 1.38
CA LYS A 93 8.81 -6.10 1.00
C LYS A 93 8.97 -7.56 1.40
N ASP A 94 8.64 -7.89 2.66
CA ASP A 94 8.80 -9.22 3.24
C ASP A 94 7.94 -10.27 2.53
N ASN A 95 6.80 -9.88 1.93
CA ASN A 95 5.94 -10.77 1.15
C ASN A 95 6.17 -10.67 -0.37
N ASN A 96 7.28 -10.08 -0.83
CA ASN A 96 7.59 -9.87 -2.24
C ASN A 96 6.51 -9.10 -3.01
N SER A 97 5.86 -8.14 -2.36
CA SER A 97 4.80 -7.27 -2.91
C SER A 97 3.67 -8.09 -3.53
N GLN A 98 3.27 -9.17 -2.84
CA GLN A 98 2.26 -10.11 -3.29
C GLN A 98 1.00 -9.41 -3.82
N GLU A 99 0.49 -8.43 -3.09
CA GLU A 99 -0.73 -7.71 -3.45
C GLU A 99 -0.56 -6.86 -4.72
N CYS A 100 0.61 -6.27 -4.94
CA CYS A 100 0.93 -5.58 -6.18
C CYS A 100 0.95 -6.57 -7.35
N ARG A 101 1.59 -7.74 -7.15
CA ARG A 101 1.80 -8.75 -8.19
C ARG A 101 0.53 -9.48 -8.63
N ASN A 102 -0.53 -9.43 -7.82
CA ASN A 102 -1.85 -9.93 -8.23
C ASN A 102 -2.38 -9.21 -9.48
N CYS A 103 -1.95 -7.98 -9.73
CA CYS A 103 -2.32 -7.19 -10.91
C CYS A 103 -1.11 -6.77 -11.77
N HIS A 104 0.06 -6.59 -11.15
CA HIS A 104 1.30 -6.12 -11.78
C HIS A 104 2.42 -7.15 -11.62
N ASN A 105 2.38 -8.20 -12.43
CA ASN A 105 3.42 -9.22 -12.44
C ASN A 105 4.47 -8.90 -13.52
N PHE A 106 5.75 -8.93 -13.14
CA PHE A 106 6.87 -8.74 -14.08
C PHE A 106 6.81 -9.69 -15.27
N ASP A 107 6.35 -10.93 -15.08
CA ASP A 107 6.24 -11.94 -16.14
C ASP A 107 5.27 -11.55 -17.25
N PHE A 108 4.30 -10.68 -16.93
CA PHE A 108 3.25 -10.23 -17.84
C PHE A 108 3.41 -8.76 -18.24
N MET A 109 4.49 -8.10 -17.82
CA MET A 109 4.80 -6.73 -18.23
C MET A 109 5.45 -6.72 -19.61
N ASP A 110 4.83 -6.02 -20.56
CA ASP A 110 5.50 -5.68 -21.82
C ASP A 110 6.43 -4.48 -21.62
N LEU A 111 7.73 -4.74 -21.45
CA LEU A 111 8.75 -3.70 -21.29
C LEU A 111 8.92 -2.84 -22.54
N THR A 112 8.56 -3.33 -23.73
CA THR A 112 8.70 -2.58 -24.98
C THR A 112 7.66 -1.46 -25.10
N ALA A 113 6.51 -1.62 -24.43
CA ALA A 113 5.46 -0.62 -24.34
C ALA A 113 5.73 0.45 -23.26
N GLN A 114 6.79 0.30 -22.46
CA GLN A 114 7.13 1.24 -21.39
C GLN A 114 8.09 2.33 -21.88
N LYS A 115 8.13 3.46 -21.16
CA LYS A 115 9.16 4.48 -21.38
C LYS A 115 10.55 3.86 -21.15
N GLY A 116 11.53 4.20 -21.99
CA GLY A 116 12.84 3.54 -21.97
C GLY A 116 13.56 3.52 -20.62
N VAL A 117 13.39 4.55 -19.76
CA VAL A 117 13.94 4.54 -18.40
C VAL A 117 13.21 3.53 -17.51
N ALA A 118 11.88 3.50 -17.55
CA ALA A 118 11.08 2.57 -16.76
C ALA A 118 11.35 1.11 -17.16
N ALA A 119 11.44 0.82 -18.46
CA ALA A 119 11.78 -0.50 -18.97
C ALA A 119 13.13 -1.00 -18.42
N LYS A 120 14.16 -0.15 -18.46
CA LYS A 120 15.49 -0.46 -17.90
C LYS A 120 15.44 -0.71 -16.38
N MET A 121 14.71 0.12 -15.65
CA MET A 121 14.59 -0.04 -14.19
C MET A 121 13.84 -1.32 -13.82
N HIS A 122 12.78 -1.67 -14.53
CA HIS A 122 12.07 -2.93 -14.28
C HIS A 122 12.90 -4.16 -14.64
N ASP A 123 13.62 -4.14 -15.77
CA ASP A 123 14.56 -5.22 -16.13
C ASP A 123 15.64 -5.41 -15.05
N GLN A 124 16.20 -4.31 -14.54
CA GLN A 124 17.18 -4.35 -13.45
C GLN A 124 16.57 -4.86 -12.15
N ALA A 125 15.37 -4.40 -11.78
CA ALA A 125 14.66 -4.83 -10.58
C ALA A 125 14.42 -6.35 -10.56
N VAL A 126 14.08 -6.95 -11.72
CA VAL A 126 13.94 -8.41 -11.85
C VAL A 126 15.27 -9.11 -11.61
N LYS A 127 16.36 -8.63 -12.21
CA LYS A 127 17.71 -9.19 -12.04
C LYS A 127 18.22 -9.11 -10.61
N ASP A 128 17.91 -8.01 -9.92
CA ASP A 128 18.32 -7.75 -8.54
C ASP A 128 17.40 -8.39 -7.50
N GLY A 129 16.33 -9.08 -7.93
CA GLY A 129 15.35 -9.68 -7.03
C GLY A 129 14.57 -8.66 -6.19
N GLN A 130 14.42 -7.44 -6.70
CA GLN A 130 13.70 -6.37 -6.01
C GLN A 130 12.19 -6.59 -6.00
N THR A 131 11.54 -5.98 -5.01
CA THR A 131 10.09 -5.95 -4.85
C THR A 131 9.52 -4.64 -5.40
N CYS A 132 8.22 -4.60 -5.68
CA CYS A 132 7.57 -3.39 -6.21
C CYS A 132 7.76 -2.19 -5.26
N ILE A 133 7.71 -2.45 -3.94
CA ILE A 133 7.78 -1.40 -2.91
C ILE A 133 9.19 -0.87 -2.65
N ASP A 134 10.23 -1.49 -3.21
CA ASP A 134 11.60 -0.96 -3.11
C ASP A 134 11.71 0.40 -3.83
N CYS A 135 11.03 0.54 -4.97
CA CYS A 135 10.99 1.77 -5.76
C CYS A 135 9.68 2.56 -5.57
N HIS A 136 8.53 1.88 -5.56
CA HIS A 136 7.23 2.54 -5.61
C HIS A 136 6.66 2.84 -4.22
N LYS A 137 7.35 3.69 -3.45
CA LYS A 137 6.80 4.22 -2.18
C LYS A 137 5.89 5.40 -2.45
N GLY A 138 4.75 5.48 -1.76
CA GLY A 138 3.78 6.56 -1.96
C GLY A 138 2.91 6.42 -3.22
N ILE A 139 2.63 5.19 -3.67
CA ILE A 139 1.78 4.93 -4.85
C ILE A 139 0.36 5.45 -4.69
N ALA A 140 -0.25 5.17 -3.54
CA ALA A 140 -1.67 5.42 -3.27
C ALA A 140 -1.89 6.51 -2.21
N HIS A 141 -0.85 6.83 -1.45
CA HIS A 141 -0.94 7.70 -0.28
C HIS A 141 0.24 8.66 -0.27
N LYS A 142 0.04 9.83 0.32
CA LYS A 142 1.07 10.87 0.45
C LYS A 142 2.30 10.29 1.16
N LEU A 143 3.45 10.45 0.51
CA LEU A 143 4.73 10.04 1.07
C LEU A 143 4.99 10.81 2.38
N PRO A 144 5.37 10.13 3.48
CA PRO A 144 5.75 10.82 4.71
C PRO A 144 7.00 11.68 4.51
N ASP A 145 7.30 12.51 5.50
CA ASP A 145 8.59 13.18 5.58
C ASP A 145 9.73 12.16 5.64
N MET A 146 10.59 12.17 4.62
CA MET A 146 11.68 11.21 4.44
C MET A 146 13.05 11.78 4.85
N ARG A 147 13.13 13.00 5.41
CA ARG A 147 14.42 13.67 5.70
C ARG A 147 15.38 12.82 6.54
N ASP A 148 14.85 12.05 7.49
CA ASP A 148 15.63 11.21 8.41
C ASP A 148 15.69 9.72 7.97
N VAL A 149 15.16 9.39 6.79
CA VAL A 149 15.15 8.03 6.26
C VAL A 149 16.27 7.89 5.23
N LYS A 150 17.20 6.96 5.46
CA LYS A 150 18.26 6.67 4.50
C LYS A 150 17.65 6.23 3.16
N PRO A 151 18.13 6.77 2.02
CA PRO A 151 17.77 6.25 0.70
C PRO A 151 18.06 4.75 0.63
N GLY A 152 17.15 4.01 -0.02
CA GLY A 152 17.24 2.55 -0.15
C GLY A 152 18.04 2.08 -1.36
N PHE A 153 18.77 3.00 -2.01
CA PHE A 153 19.59 2.79 -3.20
C PHE A 153 20.97 3.43 -3.02
#